data_AF-A0A4R3MJ38-F1
#
_entry.id   AF-A0A4R3MJ38-F1
#
_cell.length_a   1.000
_cell.length_b   1.000
_cell.length_c   1.000
_cell.angle_alpha   90.00
_cell.angle_beta   90.00
_cell.angle_gamma   90.00
#
_symmetry.space_group_name_H-M   'P 1'
#
loop_
_entity.id
_entity.type
_entity.pdbx_description
1 polymer ?
#
loop_
_entity_poly.entity_id
_entity_poly.type
_entity_poly.pdbx_seq_one_letter_code
_entity_poly.pdbx_strand_id
1 'polypeptide(L)'
;MTTAPFDRHHYRRAALVLAVALVIAPLPGISRAGWRATPVCEAHLAKADRAFAALAGQDAGLLDCAALHGQVRAMLEIRNIYMRCTTGPMRTERVGQADASLDQATARLDSVCPIAQASN
;
A
#
# COMPACT_ATOMS: atom_id res chain seq x y z
N MET A 1 -5.46 28.85 49.84
CA MET A 1 -5.20 27.75 48.87
C MET A 1 -6.56 27.26 48.38
N THR A 2 -6.95 27.69 47.19
CA THR A 2 -8.23 27.35 46.55
C THR A 2 -8.05 26.06 45.76
N THR A 3 -8.67 24.97 46.23
CA THR A 3 -8.76 23.71 45.48
C THR A 3 -9.81 23.90 44.38
N ALA A 4 -9.34 24.05 43.14
CA ALA A 4 -10.23 23.98 41.98
C ALA A 4 -10.98 22.63 42.00
N PRO A 5 -12.30 22.61 41.82
CA PRO A 5 -13.02 21.36 41.63
C PRO A 5 -12.56 20.79 40.29
N PHE A 6 -11.59 19.88 40.32
CA PHE A 6 -11.30 19.03 39.17
C PHE A 6 -12.52 18.14 38.97
N ASP A 7 -13.41 18.66 38.13
CA ASP A 7 -14.79 18.25 37.97
C ASP A 7 -14.85 16.77 37.60
N ARG A 8 -15.42 15.96 38.50
CA ARG A 8 -15.71 14.53 38.32
C ARG A 8 -16.45 14.26 36.99
N HIS A 9 -17.14 15.28 36.50
CA HIS A 9 -17.84 15.32 35.23
C HIS A 9 -16.91 15.28 34.00
N HIS A 10 -15.76 15.96 34.04
CA HIS A 10 -14.76 15.92 32.96
C HIS A 10 -14.11 14.56 32.84
N TYR A 11 -13.78 13.90 33.96
CA TYR A 11 -13.26 12.54 33.96
C TYR A 11 -14.28 11.53 33.44
N ARG A 12 -15.55 11.65 33.86
CA ARG A 12 -16.63 10.80 33.33
C ARG A 12 -16.84 10.97 31.82
N ARG A 13 -16.80 12.21 31.32
CA ARG A 13 -16.88 12.50 29.88
C ARG A 13 -15.68 11.94 29.12
N ALA A 14 -14.46 12.13 29.63
CA ALA A 14 -13.25 11.60 29.00
C ALA A 14 -13.27 10.06 28.93
N ALA A 15 -13.68 9.40 30.02
CA ALA A 15 -13.82 7.94 30.06
C ALA A 15 -14.89 7.42 29.09
N LEU A 16 -16.04 8.12 28.99
CA LEU A 16 -17.09 7.80 28.01
C LEU A 16 -16.60 7.96 26.57
N VAL A 17 -15.89 9.05 26.26
CA VAL A 17 -15.32 9.27 24.92
C VAL A 17 -14.29 8.20 24.58
N LEU A 18 -13.42 7.83 25.53
CA LEU A 18 -12.43 6.78 25.32
C LEU A 18 -13.08 5.40 25.12
N ALA A 19 -14.11 5.08 25.91
CA ALA A 19 -14.87 3.84 25.79
C ALA A 19 -15.59 3.76 24.43
N VAL A 20 -16.23 4.86 24.00
CA VAL A 20 -16.86 4.96 22.68
C VAL A 20 -15.83 4.81 21.56
N ALA A 21 -14.66 5.47 21.67
CA ALA A 21 -13.59 5.34 20.69
C ALA A 21 -13.05 3.91 20.59
N LEU A 22 -12.90 3.21 21.71
CA LEU A 22 -12.49 1.79 21.76
C LEU A 22 -13.55 0.86 21.16
N VAL A 23 -14.84 1.14 21.37
CA VAL A 23 -15.95 0.35 20.80
C VAL A 23 -16.08 0.56 19.28
N ILE A 24 -15.76 1.76 18.79
CA ILE A 24 -15.83 2.11 17.36
C ILE A 24 -14.56 1.70 16.60
N ALA A 25 -13.41 1.59 17.27
CA ALA A 25 -12.15 1.16 16.67
C ALA A 25 -12.20 -0.18 15.90
N PRO A 26 -12.91 -1.23 16.34
CA PRO A 26 -13.02 -2.48 15.59
C PRO A 26 -14.07 -2.45 14.46
N LEU A 27 -14.89 -1.39 14.34
CA LEU A 27 -15.91 -1.35 13.29
C LEU A 27 -15.24 -1.29 11.90
N PRO A 28 -15.61 -2.23 11.00
CA PRO A 28 -15.11 -2.22 9.63
C PRO A 28 -15.52 -0.90 8.96
N GLY A 29 -14.55 -0.18 8.40
CA GLY A 29 -14.79 1.09 7.70
C GLY A 29 -14.58 2.37 8.53
N ILE A 30 -14.32 2.31 9.85
CA ILE A 30 -14.05 3.53 10.66
C ILE A 30 -12.58 3.61 11.08
N SER A 31 -11.93 2.50 11.41
CA SER A 31 -10.49 2.50 11.69
C SER A 31 -9.66 2.19 10.45
N ARG A 32 -8.48 2.83 10.31
CA ARG A 32 -7.48 2.48 9.28
C ARG A 32 -7.09 0.99 9.29
N ALA A 33 -7.31 0.30 10.41
CA ALA A 33 -7.16 -1.15 10.52
C ALA A 33 -8.37 -1.90 9.91
N GLY A 34 -9.59 -1.45 10.18
CA GLY A 34 -10.84 -2.04 9.68
C GLY A 34 -11.07 -1.91 8.17
N TRP A 35 -10.45 -0.94 7.47
CA TRP A 35 -10.48 -0.88 5.99
C TRP A 35 -9.62 -1.97 5.32
N ARG A 36 -8.62 -2.49 6.03
CA ARG A 36 -7.57 -3.34 5.45
C ARG A 36 -7.79 -4.82 5.70
N ALA A 37 -8.51 -5.18 6.77
CA ALA A 37 -9.04 -6.53 6.99
C ALA A 37 -10.39 -6.74 6.27
N THR A 38 -10.61 -6.05 5.15
CA THR A 38 -11.79 -6.26 4.32
C THR A 38 -11.53 -7.40 3.34
N PRO A 39 -12.53 -8.23 3.01
CA PRO A 39 -12.38 -9.32 2.04
C PRO A 39 -11.95 -8.81 0.65
N VAL A 40 -12.25 -7.54 0.36
CA VAL A 40 -11.81 -6.85 -0.86
C VAL A 40 -10.29 -6.67 -0.87
N CYS A 41 -9.70 -6.20 0.23
CA CYS A 41 -8.24 -6.08 0.31
C CYS A 41 -7.54 -7.44 0.29
N GLU A 42 -8.10 -8.47 0.91
CA GLU A 42 -7.55 -9.83 0.83
C GLU A 42 -7.55 -10.35 -0.62
N ALA A 43 -8.65 -10.17 -1.35
CA ALA A 43 -8.73 -10.56 -2.75
C ALA A 43 -7.73 -9.78 -3.63
N HIS A 44 -7.59 -8.48 -3.41
CA HIS A 44 -6.60 -7.65 -4.12
C HIS A 44 -5.16 -8.05 -3.80
N LEU A 45 -4.85 -8.34 -2.54
CA LEU A 45 -3.53 -8.83 -2.14
C LEU A 45 -3.22 -10.18 -2.78
N ALA A 46 -4.15 -11.14 -2.73
CA ALA A 46 -3.97 -12.43 -3.39
C ALA A 46 -3.83 -12.33 -4.92
N LYS A 47 -4.47 -11.34 -5.55
CA LYS A 47 -4.26 -11.02 -6.97
C LYS A 47 -2.87 -10.44 -7.21
N ALA A 48 -2.46 -9.47 -6.38
CA ALA A 48 -1.18 -8.79 -6.49
C ALA A 48 -0.01 -9.77 -6.30
N ASP A 49 -0.08 -10.64 -5.29
CA ASP A 49 0.98 -11.63 -4.99
C ASP A 49 1.17 -12.60 -6.18
N ARG A 50 0.07 -13.07 -6.78
CA ARG A 50 0.12 -13.94 -7.98
C ARG A 50 0.67 -13.23 -9.21
N ALA A 51 0.22 -11.99 -9.44
CA ALA A 51 0.71 -11.20 -10.57
C ALA A 51 2.21 -10.87 -10.41
N PHE A 52 2.64 -10.53 -9.20
CA PHE A 52 4.05 -10.25 -8.89
C PHE A 52 4.93 -11.47 -9.16
N ALA A 53 4.53 -12.65 -8.69
CA ALA A 53 5.25 -13.89 -8.96
C ALA A 53 5.33 -14.23 -10.47
N ALA A 54 4.26 -13.96 -11.22
CA ALA A 54 4.26 -14.17 -12.66
C ALA A 54 5.21 -13.22 -13.41
N LEU A 55 5.31 -11.96 -12.97
CA LEU A 55 6.20 -10.97 -13.58
C LEU A 55 7.67 -11.26 -13.30
N ALA A 56 8.01 -11.74 -12.10
CA ALA A 56 9.38 -12.17 -11.78
C ALA A 56 9.86 -13.32 -12.70
N GLY A 57 8.95 -14.17 -13.18
CA GLY A 57 9.26 -15.23 -14.15
C GLY A 57 9.40 -14.74 -15.59
N GLN A 58 8.96 -13.52 -15.91
CA GLN A 58 8.99 -12.94 -17.26
C GLN A 58 10.25 -12.11 -17.52
N ASP A 59 11.05 -11.79 -16.50
CA ASP A 59 12.25 -10.97 -16.65
C ASP A 59 13.31 -11.57 -17.59
N ALA A 60 13.30 -12.87 -17.89
CA ALA A 60 14.25 -13.47 -18.81
C ALA A 60 13.83 -13.29 -20.29
N GLY A 61 14.01 -12.09 -20.85
CA GLY A 61 14.11 -11.91 -22.31
C GLY A 61 13.15 -10.94 -23.00
N LEU A 62 12.39 -10.13 -22.27
CA LEU A 62 11.63 -9.05 -22.89
C LEU A 62 12.57 -7.98 -23.49
N LEU A 63 12.51 -7.84 -24.82
CA LEU A 63 13.19 -6.81 -25.61
C LEU A 63 12.20 -5.91 -26.36
N ASP A 64 10.90 -6.20 -26.26
CA ASP A 64 9.85 -5.38 -26.86
C ASP A 64 9.46 -4.24 -25.91
N CYS A 65 9.49 -3.01 -26.42
CA CYS A 65 9.19 -1.82 -25.66
C CYS A 65 7.75 -1.72 -25.19
N ALA A 66 6.78 -2.10 -26.03
CA ALA A 66 5.38 -2.08 -25.62
C ALA A 66 5.14 -3.01 -24.43
N ALA A 67 5.78 -4.18 -24.47
CA ALA A 67 5.70 -5.18 -23.43
C ALA A 67 6.46 -4.77 -22.14
N LEU A 68 7.63 -4.13 -22.24
CA LEU A 68 8.34 -3.55 -21.10
C LEU A 68 7.54 -2.43 -20.42
N HIS A 69 6.92 -1.52 -21.20
CA HIS A 69 6.01 -0.51 -20.64
C HIS A 69 4.80 -1.16 -19.95
N GLY A 70 4.26 -2.24 -20.53
CA GLY A 70 3.20 -3.05 -19.92
C GLY A 70 3.61 -3.64 -18.57
N GLN A 71 4.83 -4.19 -18.49
CA GLN A 71 5.40 -4.72 -17.26
C GLN A 71 5.53 -3.64 -16.17
N VAL A 72 6.11 -2.48 -16.50
CA VAL A 72 6.22 -1.35 -15.55
C VAL A 72 4.84 -0.91 -15.05
N ARG A 73 3.86 -0.80 -15.95
CA ARG A 73 2.48 -0.43 -15.58
C ARG A 73 1.85 -1.44 -14.62
N ALA A 74 2.00 -2.73 -14.91
CA ALA A 74 1.49 -3.80 -14.04
C ALA A 74 2.14 -3.76 -12.65
N MET A 75 3.44 -3.50 -12.59
CA MET A 75 4.19 -3.36 -11.34
C MET A 75 3.73 -2.16 -10.50
N LEU A 76 3.44 -1.02 -11.13
CA LEU A 76 2.87 0.15 -10.45
C LEU A 76 1.48 -0.13 -9.87
N GLU A 77 0.66 -0.92 -10.57
CA GLU A 77 -0.66 -1.34 -10.07
C GLU A 77 -0.52 -2.23 -8.81
N ILE A 78 0.38 -3.22 -8.85
CA ILE A 78 0.70 -4.10 -7.72
C ILE A 78 1.17 -3.28 -6.51
N ARG A 79 2.10 -2.35 -6.73
CA ARG A 79 2.60 -1.45 -5.70
C ARG A 79 1.46 -0.63 -5.04
N ASN A 80 0.55 -0.09 -5.84
CA ASN A 80 -0.59 0.68 -5.34
C ASN A 80 -1.52 -0.18 -4.47
N ILE A 81 -1.76 -1.43 -4.88
CA ILE A 81 -2.52 -2.40 -4.07
C ILE A 81 -1.82 -2.64 -2.72
N TYR A 82 -0.52 -2.91 -2.70
CA TYR A 82 0.23 -3.08 -1.46
C TYR A 82 0.15 -1.83 -0.57
N MET A 83 0.36 -0.64 -1.12
CA MET A 83 0.30 0.62 -0.39
C MET A 83 -1.06 0.86 0.29
N ARG A 84 -2.16 0.44 -0.36
CA ARG A 84 -3.53 0.60 0.18
C ARG A 84 -3.87 -0.48 1.20
N CYS A 85 -3.60 -1.75 0.86
CA CYS A 85 -4.10 -2.90 1.61
C CYS A 85 -3.14 -3.45 2.67
N THR A 86 -1.88 -2.99 2.76
CA THR A 86 -0.91 -3.44 3.77
C THR A 86 -0.53 -2.34 4.78
N THR A 87 0.04 -2.74 5.93
CA THR A 87 0.47 -1.82 7.00
C THR A 87 1.75 -2.31 7.67
N GLY A 88 2.41 -1.42 8.42
CA GLY A 88 3.52 -1.78 9.29
C GLY A 88 4.65 -2.49 8.54
N PRO A 89 5.29 -3.51 9.15
CA PRO A 89 6.40 -4.25 8.54
C PRO A 89 6.05 -4.87 7.18
N MET A 90 4.85 -5.45 7.06
CA MET A 90 4.39 -6.08 5.83
C MET A 90 4.30 -5.08 4.67
N ARG A 91 3.92 -3.82 4.94
CA ARG A 91 3.92 -2.78 3.92
C ARG A 91 5.33 -2.47 3.47
N THR A 92 6.25 -2.25 4.41
CA THR A 92 7.65 -1.96 4.09
C THR A 92 8.27 -3.07 3.26
N GLU A 93 8.00 -4.33 3.61
CA GLU A 93 8.49 -5.49 2.87
C GLU A 93 7.90 -5.57 1.46
N ARG A 94 6.56 -5.64 1.32
CA ARG A 94 5.93 -5.85 0.01
C ARG A 94 6.10 -4.66 -0.93
N VAL A 95 6.00 -3.43 -0.41
CA VAL A 95 6.26 -2.22 -1.20
C VAL A 95 7.75 -2.13 -1.54
N GLY A 96 8.65 -2.48 -0.62
CA GLY A 96 10.08 -2.50 -0.89
C GLY A 96 10.47 -3.50 -1.98
N GLN A 97 9.89 -4.70 -1.97
CA GLN A 97 10.07 -5.68 -3.04
C GLN A 97 9.55 -5.15 -4.38
N ALA A 98 8.35 -4.54 -4.39
CA ALA A 98 7.79 -3.95 -5.60
C ALA A 98 8.62 -2.78 -6.14
N ASP A 99 9.17 -1.94 -5.25
CA ASP A 99 10.02 -0.81 -5.62
C ASP A 99 11.35 -1.30 -6.23
N ALA A 100 12.00 -2.29 -5.63
CA ALA A 100 13.23 -2.86 -6.18
C ALA A 100 13.02 -3.46 -7.59
N SER A 101 11.94 -4.20 -7.78
CA SER A 101 11.60 -4.76 -9.09
C SER A 101 11.17 -3.69 -10.11
N LEU A 102 10.52 -2.61 -9.66
CA LEU A 102 10.20 -1.44 -10.51
C LEU A 102 11.46 -0.72 -10.97
N ASP A 103 12.42 -0.51 -10.09
CA ASP A 103 13.70 0.12 -10.43
C ASP A 103 14.44 -0.71 -11.48
N GLN A 104 14.47 -2.03 -11.32
CA GLN A 104 15.06 -2.95 -12.30
C GLN A 104 14.33 -2.89 -13.65
N ALA A 105 12.99 -2.96 -13.66
CA ALA A 105 12.19 -2.92 -14.87
C ALA A 105 12.32 -1.56 -15.60
N THR A 106 12.41 -0.46 -14.85
CA THR A 106 12.57 0.90 -15.39
C THR A 106 13.97 1.09 -15.97
N ALA A 107 15.03 0.66 -15.27
CA ALA A 107 16.39 0.71 -15.80
C ALA A 107 16.53 -0.10 -17.10
N ARG A 108 15.82 -1.23 -17.19
CA ARG A 108 15.75 -2.01 -18.42
C ARG A 108 14.96 -1.29 -19.52
N LEU A 109 13.82 -0.70 -19.19
CA LEU A 109 13.04 0.11 -20.12
C LEU A 109 13.92 1.23 -20.70
N ASP A 110 14.66 1.94 -19.88
CA ASP A 110 15.55 3.03 -20.31
C ASP A 110 16.67 2.54 -21.25
N SER A 111 17.16 1.31 -21.04
CA SER A 111 18.22 0.74 -21.88
C SER A 111 17.73 0.13 -23.19
N VAL A 112 16.50 -0.41 -23.24
CA VAL A 112 15.93 -1.06 -24.43
C VAL A 112 15.08 -0.09 -25.27
N CYS A 113 14.41 0.84 -24.60
CA CYS A 113 13.45 1.77 -25.18
C CYS A 113 14.00 3.17 -25.02
N PRO A 114 14.99 3.56 -25.84
CA PRO A 114 15.49 4.92 -25.80
C PRO A 114 14.30 5.84 -26.03
N ILE A 115 13.98 6.63 -25.00
CA ILE A 115 13.04 7.72 -25.14
C ILE A 115 13.61 8.51 -26.31
N ALA A 116 12.86 8.63 -27.41
CA ALA A 116 13.19 9.59 -28.43
C ALA A 116 13.29 10.91 -27.68
N GLN A 117 14.52 11.36 -27.39
CA GLN A 117 14.76 12.63 -26.75
C GLN A 117 14.08 13.60 -27.68
N ALA A 118 12.95 14.15 -27.24
CA ALA A 118 12.27 15.21 -27.94
C ALA A 118 13.33 16.30 -28.06
N SER A 119 13.88 16.39 -29.26
CA SER A 119 14.89 17.36 -29.64
C SER A 119 14.17 18.69 -29.57
N ASN A 120 14.41 19.42 -28.48
CA ASN A 120 14.24 20.86 -28.48
C ASN A 120 15.44 21.47 -29.22
#